data_AF-A0A6C0BHB3-F1
#
_entry.id   AF-A0A6C0BHB3-F1
#
_cell.length_a   1.000
_cell.length_b   1.000
_cell.length_c   1.000
_cell.angle_alpha   90.00
_cell.angle_beta   90.00
_cell.angle_gamma   90.00
#
_symmetry.space_group_name_H-M   'P 1'
#
loop_
_entity.id
_entity.type
_entity.pdbx_description
1 polymer ?
#
loop_
_entity_poly.entity_id
_entity_poly.type
_entity_poly.pdbx_seq_one_letter_code
_entity_poly.pdbx_strand_id
1 'polypeptide(L)'
;MAKISGINYGIVLSILTILVVILYFLSEYLQQPEVPVVPALVINLDHRTDRLEEIKKEFQIWTSPIERISAVKKSPGWKGCSESHLKCVRIAKERRYPWVLIIEDDCILTEGGDKRYLRILPYLWANKHKWDIFNGGVHFISEFKIVDKEQQIFEVRAVANHFYIVNSTAYDKILQDHPVLPEEPIDVFYQKYKNWTITPAIAAQRPSISDIENKKEDYTQGLKDTDIILTNFVQKNIIPDNFNLNAEGRAIRLKDAPEIIYSKAL
;
A
#
# COMPACT_ATOMS: atom_id res chain seq x y z
N MET A 1 -47.07 -58.42 -4.60
CA MET A 1 -46.87 -57.21 -3.76
C MET A 1 -45.37 -57.04 -3.54
N ALA A 2 -44.74 -56.06 -4.19
CA ALA A 2 -43.32 -55.78 -3.98
C ALA A 2 -43.14 -55.09 -2.62
N LYS A 3 -42.37 -55.70 -1.71
CA LYS A 3 -41.96 -55.06 -0.44
C LYS A 3 -41.04 -53.89 -0.79
N ILE A 4 -41.53 -52.66 -0.63
CA ILE A 4 -40.69 -51.48 -0.63
C ILE A 4 -39.74 -51.62 0.56
N SER A 5 -38.45 -51.77 0.27
CA SER A 5 -37.38 -51.87 1.26
C SER A 5 -37.42 -50.66 2.20
N GLY A 6 -37.40 -50.92 3.51
CA GLY A 6 -37.45 -49.88 4.53
C GLY A 6 -36.28 -48.91 4.41
N ILE A 7 -36.56 -47.63 4.67
CA ILE A 7 -35.56 -46.57 4.69
C ILE A 7 -34.52 -46.89 5.79
N ASN A 8 -33.24 -46.93 5.42
CA ASN A 8 -32.16 -47.07 6.39
C ASN A 8 -31.91 -45.72 7.08
N TYR A 9 -32.46 -45.55 8.28
CA TYR A 9 -32.32 -44.33 9.07
C TYR A 9 -30.86 -43.94 9.36
N GLY A 10 -29.91 -44.89 9.39
CA GLY A 10 -28.49 -44.58 9.54
C GLY A 10 -27.90 -43.87 8.32
N ILE A 11 -28.34 -44.27 7.11
CA ILE A 11 -27.95 -43.60 5.86
C ILE A 11 -28.54 -42.19 5.81
N VAL A 12 -29.81 -42.04 6.20
CA VAL A 12 -30.48 -40.74 6.26
C VAL A 12 -29.75 -39.79 7.23
N LEU A 13 -29.39 -40.26 8.42
CA LEU A 13 -28.66 -39.47 9.41
C LEU A 13 -27.27 -39.06 8.91
N SER A 14 -26.59 -39.94 8.18
CA SER A 14 -25.27 -39.66 7.59
C SER A 14 -25.37 -38.57 6.52
N ILE A 15 -26.38 -38.64 5.64
CA ILE A 15 -26.65 -37.63 4.61
C ILE A 15 -26.97 -36.27 5.24
N LEU A 16 -27.83 -36.23 6.26
CA LEU A 16 -28.17 -35.00 6.97
C LEU A 16 -26.93 -34.36 7.62
N THR A 17 -26.06 -35.18 8.22
CA THR A 17 -24.82 -34.69 8.84
C THR A 17 -23.89 -34.08 7.81
N ILE A 18 -23.68 -34.74 6.67
CA ILE A 18 -22.87 -34.20 5.56
C ILE A 18 -23.46 -32.90 5.04
N LEU A 19 -24.79 -32.84 4.87
CA LEU A 19 -25.48 -31.64 4.40
C LEU A 19 -25.29 -30.46 5.36
N VAL A 20 -25.39 -30.68 6.68
CA VAL A 20 -25.15 -29.63 7.69
C VAL A 20 -23.71 -29.13 7.63
N VAL A 21 -22.73 -30.03 7.48
CA VAL A 21 -21.32 -29.65 7.34
C VAL A 21 -21.09 -28.83 6.05
N ILE A 22 -21.68 -29.25 4.92
CA ILE A 22 -21.60 -28.49 3.66
C ILE A 22 -22.24 -27.12 3.82
N LEU A 23 -23.43 -27.02 4.42
CA LEU A 23 -24.13 -25.75 4.64
C LEU A 23 -23.35 -24.83 5.58
N TYR A 24 -22.69 -25.38 6.60
CA TYR A 24 -21.78 -24.64 7.47
C TYR A 24 -20.61 -24.05 6.67
N PHE A 25 -19.90 -24.86 5.89
CA PHE A 25 -18.79 -24.38 5.06
C PHE A 25 -19.25 -23.41 3.96
N LEU A 26 -20.43 -23.61 3.38
CA LEU A 26 -21.01 -22.69 2.41
C LEU A 26 -21.38 -21.36 3.05
N SER A 27 -21.93 -21.37 4.27
CA SER A 27 -22.20 -20.16 5.04
C SER A 27 -20.92 -19.39 5.34
N GLU A 28 -19.87 -20.07 5.80
CA GLU A 28 -18.54 -19.46 6.02
C GLU A 28 -17.97 -18.87 4.72
N TYR A 29 -18.09 -19.59 3.60
CA TYR A 29 -17.64 -19.12 2.29
C TYR A 29 -18.41 -17.89 1.81
N LEU A 30 -19.74 -17.88 1.96
CA LEU A 30 -20.59 -16.75 1.57
C LEU A 30 -20.46 -15.54 2.50
N GLN A 31 -19.99 -15.74 3.73
CA GLN A 31 -19.68 -14.67 4.67
C GLN A 31 -18.27 -14.10 4.48
N GLN A 32 -17.44 -14.67 3.59
CA GLN A 32 -16.15 -14.06 3.30
C GLN A 32 -16.38 -12.66 2.73
N PRO A 33 -15.72 -11.63 3.28
CA PRO A 33 -15.82 -10.29 2.73
C PRO A 33 -15.35 -10.36 1.27
N GLU A 34 -16.16 -9.86 0.34
CA GLU A 34 -15.70 -9.63 -1.02
C GLU A 34 -14.38 -8.86 -0.95
N VAL A 35 -13.33 -9.40 -1.58
CA VAL A 35 -12.05 -8.70 -1.68
C VAL A 35 -12.36 -7.39 -2.40
N PRO A 36 -12.24 -6.24 -1.72
CA PRO A 36 -12.74 -5.03 -2.30
C PRO A 36 -11.82 -4.66 -3.46
N VAL A 37 -12.43 -4.46 -4.64
CA VAL A 37 -11.71 -4.09 -5.85
C VAL A 37 -11.08 -2.71 -5.63
N VAL A 38 -9.79 -2.60 -5.95
CA VAL A 38 -9.05 -1.33 -5.84
C VAL A 38 -8.68 -0.89 -7.26
N PRO A 39 -9.34 0.13 -7.81
CA PRO A 39 -8.91 0.73 -9.07
C PRO A 39 -7.44 1.15 -8.97
N ALA A 40 -6.64 0.77 -9.97
CA ALA A 40 -5.20 1.02 -10.00
C ALA A 40 -4.84 2.02 -11.10
N LEU A 41 -4.16 3.09 -10.72
CA LEU A 41 -3.68 4.16 -11.62
C LEU A 41 -2.15 4.16 -11.61
N VAL A 42 -1.53 4.03 -12.79
CA VAL A 42 -0.07 4.03 -12.97
C VAL A 42 0.38 5.34 -13.59
N ILE A 43 1.24 6.06 -12.89
CA ILE A 43 1.83 7.32 -13.34
C ILE A 43 3.04 7.00 -14.23
N ASN A 44 3.04 7.51 -15.46
CA ASN A 44 4.11 7.29 -16.42
C ASN A 44 4.27 8.48 -17.36
N LEU A 45 5.50 8.91 -17.62
CA LEU A 45 5.80 9.95 -18.61
C LEU A 45 5.58 9.42 -20.03
N ASP A 46 5.01 10.24 -20.92
CA ASP A 46 4.64 9.81 -22.29
C ASP A 46 5.80 9.27 -23.13
N HIS A 47 7.02 9.71 -22.87
CA HIS A 47 8.21 9.23 -23.59
C HIS A 47 8.84 7.98 -22.95
N ARG A 48 8.47 7.60 -21.72
CA ARG A 48 9.01 6.43 -21.01
C ARG A 48 8.23 5.17 -21.36
N THR A 49 8.23 4.83 -22.65
CA THR A 49 7.58 3.61 -23.16
C THR A 49 8.26 2.35 -22.63
N ASP A 50 9.56 2.42 -22.36
CA ASP A 50 10.33 1.37 -21.71
C ASP A 50 9.75 1.00 -20.33
N ARG A 51 9.57 1.98 -19.44
CA ARG A 51 9.00 1.75 -18.10
C ARG A 51 7.54 1.33 -18.15
N LEU A 52 6.78 1.85 -19.11
CA LEU A 52 5.39 1.43 -19.29
C LEU A 52 5.28 -0.07 -19.61
N GLU A 53 6.17 -0.61 -20.44
CA GLU A 53 6.18 -2.05 -20.73
C GLU A 53 6.67 -2.87 -19.52
N GLU A 54 7.66 -2.36 -18.76
CA GLU A 54 8.11 -2.99 -17.52
C GLU A 54 6.99 -3.10 -16.48
N ILE A 55 6.28 -2.00 -16.19
CA ILE A 55 5.22 -1.99 -15.17
C ILE A 55 4.01 -2.83 -15.60
N LYS A 56 3.66 -2.85 -16.89
CA LYS A 56 2.61 -3.75 -17.40
C LYS A 56 2.97 -5.21 -17.24
N LYS A 57 4.23 -5.57 -17.44
CA LYS A 57 4.71 -6.94 -17.25
C LYS A 57 4.68 -7.32 -15.78
N GLU A 58 5.16 -6.44 -14.91
CA GLU A 58 5.18 -6.66 -13.46
C GLU A 58 3.76 -6.88 -12.90
N PHE A 59 2.80 -6.07 -13.34
CA PHE A 59 1.41 -6.09 -12.90
C PHE A 59 0.48 -6.82 -13.89
N GLN A 60 1.03 -7.69 -14.74
CA GLN A 60 0.23 -8.44 -15.74
C GLN A 60 -0.80 -9.35 -15.08
N ILE A 61 -0.40 -9.99 -13.98
CA ILE A 61 -1.26 -10.83 -13.14
C ILE A 61 -1.55 -10.05 -11.85
N TRP A 62 -2.26 -8.94 -12.01
CA TRP A 62 -2.75 -8.14 -10.89
C TRP A 62 -4.25 -8.34 -10.68
N THR A 63 -4.69 -8.02 -9.47
CA THR A 63 -6.07 -8.22 -9.02
C THR A 63 -7.06 -7.23 -9.64
N SER A 64 -6.57 -6.19 -10.30
CA SER A 64 -7.35 -5.20 -11.01
C SER A 64 -6.54 -4.68 -12.21
N PRO A 65 -7.19 -4.34 -13.35
CA PRO A 65 -6.49 -3.70 -14.45
C PRO A 65 -5.83 -2.39 -14.00
N ILE A 66 -4.59 -2.18 -14.44
CA ILE A 66 -3.89 -0.91 -14.23
C ILE A 66 -4.24 0.07 -15.37
N GLU A 67 -4.67 1.27 -15.01
CA GLU A 67 -4.92 2.35 -15.96
C GLU A 67 -3.73 3.30 -15.98
N ARG A 68 -3.18 3.53 -17.16
CA ARG A 68 -2.07 4.49 -17.34
C ARG A 68 -2.58 5.93 -17.25
N ILE A 69 -1.95 6.72 -16.40
CA ILE A 69 -2.12 8.15 -16.28
C ILE A 69 -0.85 8.84 -16.81
N SER A 70 -1.00 9.66 -17.85
CA SER A 70 0.11 10.50 -18.36
C SER A 70 0.57 11.45 -17.24
N ALA A 71 1.84 11.31 -16.88
CA ALA A 71 2.51 12.11 -15.86
C ALA A 71 2.75 13.54 -16.36
N VAL A 72 2.65 14.50 -15.44
CA VAL A 72 2.89 15.91 -15.72
C VAL A 72 4.38 16.21 -15.68
N LYS A 73 4.92 16.71 -16.78
CA LYS A 73 6.32 17.14 -16.88
C LYS A 73 6.44 18.61 -16.47
N LYS A 74 7.22 18.91 -15.43
CA LYS A 74 7.53 20.26 -14.94
C LYS A 74 9.00 20.39 -14.55
N SER A 75 9.43 21.63 -14.32
CA SER A 75 10.73 21.96 -13.72
C SER A 75 10.51 22.84 -12.48
N PRO A 76 11.08 22.48 -11.30
CA PRO A 76 11.80 21.23 -11.02
C PRO A 76 10.90 19.99 -11.12
N GLY A 77 11.49 18.82 -11.39
CA GLY A 77 10.77 17.59 -11.76
C GLY A 77 9.80 17.10 -10.68
N TRP A 78 10.16 17.26 -9.40
CA TRP A 78 9.31 16.87 -8.27
C TRP A 78 7.95 17.59 -8.23
N LYS A 79 7.84 18.80 -8.83
CA LYS A 79 6.55 19.49 -8.99
C LYS A 79 5.64 18.77 -9.98
N GLY A 80 6.23 18.22 -11.04
CA GLY A 80 5.53 17.41 -12.03
C GLY A 80 5.08 16.07 -11.44
N CYS A 81 5.95 15.45 -10.65
CA CYS A 81 5.60 14.27 -9.84
C CYS A 81 4.40 14.59 -8.93
N SER A 82 4.49 15.65 -8.12
CA SER A 82 3.41 16.04 -7.20
C SER A 82 2.08 16.27 -7.91
N GLU A 83 2.09 16.98 -9.04
CA GLU A 83 0.87 17.20 -9.82
C GLU A 83 0.29 15.92 -10.43
N SER A 84 1.14 14.97 -10.80
CA SER A 84 0.72 13.65 -11.30
C SER A 84 0.01 12.83 -10.23
N HIS A 85 0.51 12.85 -8.99
CA HIS A 85 -0.14 12.19 -7.85
C HIS A 85 -1.49 12.85 -7.54
N LEU A 86 -1.55 14.19 -7.50
CA LEU A 86 -2.81 14.92 -7.32
C LEU A 86 -3.81 14.65 -8.45
N LYS A 87 -3.34 14.51 -9.70
CA LYS A 87 -4.18 14.14 -10.85
C LYS A 87 -4.86 12.78 -10.62
N CYS A 88 -4.14 11.78 -10.11
CA CYS A 88 -4.72 10.50 -9.74
C CYS A 88 -5.79 10.63 -8.64
N VAL A 89 -5.54 11.45 -7.61
CA VAL A 89 -6.52 11.70 -6.54
C VAL A 89 -7.78 12.41 -7.08
N ARG A 90 -7.64 13.38 -8.00
CA ARG A 90 -8.79 14.02 -8.68
C ARG A 90 -9.60 13.01 -9.49
N ILE A 91 -8.95 12.19 -10.30
CA ILE A 91 -9.61 11.14 -11.09
C ILE A 91 -10.39 10.19 -10.18
N ALA A 92 -9.77 9.73 -9.09
CA ALA A 92 -10.42 8.84 -8.13
C ALA A 92 -11.64 9.48 -7.48
N LYS A 93 -11.54 10.76 -7.09
CA LYS A 93 -12.66 11.53 -6.55
C LYS A 93 -13.79 11.71 -7.56
N GLU A 94 -13.48 12.14 -8.79
CA GLU A 94 -14.45 12.35 -9.88
C GLU A 94 -15.21 11.06 -10.20
N ARG A 95 -14.49 9.92 -10.19
CA ARG A 95 -15.06 8.58 -10.43
C ARG A 95 -15.66 7.93 -9.18
N ARG A 96 -15.63 8.64 -8.03
CA ARG A 96 -16.17 8.18 -6.74
C ARG A 96 -15.60 6.84 -6.30
N TYR A 97 -14.32 6.60 -6.55
CA TYR A 97 -13.65 5.42 -6.04
C TYR A 97 -13.60 5.48 -4.51
N PRO A 98 -13.95 4.40 -3.78
CA PRO A 98 -13.89 4.39 -2.32
C PRO A 98 -12.44 4.44 -1.82
N TRP A 99 -11.52 3.96 -2.65
CA TRP A 99 -10.08 4.01 -2.51
C TRP A 99 -9.44 3.82 -3.89
N VAL A 100 -8.19 4.25 -4.06
CA VAL A 100 -7.45 4.12 -5.32
C VAL A 100 -6.02 3.72 -5.04
N LEU A 101 -5.51 2.72 -5.75
CA LEU A 101 -4.10 2.36 -5.77
C LEU A 101 -3.39 3.24 -6.80
N ILE A 102 -2.35 3.96 -6.38
CA ILE A 102 -1.52 4.80 -7.22
C ILE A 102 -0.12 4.20 -7.24
N ILE A 103 0.43 4.04 -8.44
CA ILE A 103 1.68 3.32 -8.70
C ILE A 103 2.58 4.21 -9.58
N GLU A 104 3.88 4.28 -9.30
CA GLU A 104 4.88 4.87 -10.20
C GLU A 104 5.42 3.81 -11.18
N ASP A 105 5.83 4.22 -12.38
CA ASP A 105 6.25 3.30 -13.45
C ASP A 105 7.55 2.53 -13.20
N ASP A 106 8.33 2.93 -12.19
CA ASP A 106 9.49 2.21 -11.70
C ASP A 106 9.20 1.35 -10.46
N CYS A 107 7.93 1.18 -10.08
CA CYS A 107 7.53 0.23 -9.05
C CYS A 107 7.81 -1.24 -9.48
N ILE A 108 8.24 -2.05 -8.52
CA ILE A 108 8.39 -3.51 -8.64
C ILE A 108 7.83 -4.20 -7.40
N LEU A 109 7.26 -5.39 -7.54
CA LEU A 109 6.82 -6.17 -6.38
C LEU A 109 8.02 -6.81 -5.70
N THR A 110 7.99 -6.80 -4.37
CA THR A 110 8.92 -7.60 -3.57
C THR A 110 8.46 -9.06 -3.56
N GLU A 111 9.31 -9.98 -3.13
CA GLU A 111 8.97 -11.41 -3.07
C GLU A 111 7.71 -11.64 -2.22
N GLY A 112 6.65 -12.19 -2.84
CA GLY A 112 5.35 -12.42 -2.21
C GLY A 112 4.55 -11.14 -1.89
N GLY A 113 4.93 -9.99 -2.46
CA GLY A 113 4.27 -8.71 -2.27
C GLY A 113 2.82 -8.71 -2.76
N ASP A 114 2.54 -9.38 -3.87
CA ASP A 114 1.21 -9.66 -4.40
C ASP A 114 0.30 -10.37 -3.38
N LYS A 115 0.81 -11.40 -2.71
CA LYS A 115 0.09 -12.16 -1.68
C LYS A 115 -0.13 -11.32 -0.44
N ARG A 116 0.86 -10.52 -0.02
CA ARG A 116 0.73 -9.58 1.09
C ARG A 116 -0.34 -8.53 0.81
N TYR A 117 -0.33 -7.96 -0.39
CA TYR A 117 -1.33 -7.01 -0.85
C TYR A 117 -2.74 -7.62 -0.76
N LEU A 118 -2.96 -8.78 -1.38
CA LEU A 118 -4.26 -9.46 -1.36
C LEU A 118 -4.77 -9.75 0.05
N ARG A 119 -3.89 -10.23 0.93
CA ARG A 119 -4.22 -10.53 2.32
C ARG A 119 -4.63 -9.29 3.10
N ILE A 120 -4.03 -8.13 2.84
CA ILE A 120 -4.23 -6.94 3.66
C ILE A 120 -5.48 -6.15 3.28
N LEU A 121 -6.00 -6.30 2.06
CA LEU A 121 -7.14 -5.52 1.56
C LEU A 121 -8.40 -5.62 2.45
N PRO A 122 -8.86 -6.81 2.88
CA PRO A 122 -10.04 -6.91 3.75
C PRO A 122 -9.86 -6.14 5.06
N TYR A 123 -8.65 -6.18 5.65
CA TYR A 123 -8.35 -5.45 6.86
C TYR A 123 -8.37 -3.93 6.66
N LEU A 124 -7.74 -3.45 5.58
CA LEU A 124 -7.74 -2.03 5.24
C LEU A 124 -9.16 -1.52 4.99
N TRP A 125 -10.00 -2.32 4.33
CA TRP A 125 -11.40 -1.99 4.07
C TRP A 125 -12.24 -1.92 5.36
N ALA A 126 -12.11 -2.93 6.23
CA ALA A 126 -12.80 -2.95 7.51
C ALA A 126 -12.38 -1.78 8.42
N ASN A 127 -11.15 -1.29 8.27
CA ASN A 127 -10.59 -0.20 9.05
C ASN A 127 -10.46 1.13 8.29
N LYS A 128 -11.20 1.31 7.18
CA LYS A 128 -11.07 2.45 6.25
C LYS A 128 -11.25 3.85 6.85
N HIS A 129 -11.76 3.96 8.08
CA HIS A 129 -11.92 5.24 8.79
C HIS A 129 -10.71 5.59 9.68
N LYS A 130 -9.74 4.68 9.82
CA LYS A 130 -8.59 4.82 10.72
C LYS A 130 -7.31 5.31 10.01
N TRP A 131 -7.29 5.27 8.68
CA TRP A 131 -6.13 5.62 7.86
C TRP A 131 -6.57 6.50 6.68
N ASP A 132 -5.67 7.37 6.24
CA ASP A 132 -5.87 8.24 5.08
C ASP A 132 -5.12 7.66 3.86
N ILE A 133 -3.90 7.19 4.10
CA ILE A 133 -3.00 6.60 3.09
C ILE A 133 -2.50 5.25 3.61
N PHE A 134 -2.44 4.24 2.75
CA PHE A 134 -1.72 2.99 2.98
C PHE A 134 -0.61 2.87 1.96
N ASN A 135 0.63 2.84 2.40
CA ASN A 135 1.81 2.74 1.55
C ASN A 135 2.39 1.32 1.60
N GLY A 136 2.61 0.72 0.44
CA GLY A 136 3.12 -0.65 0.32
C GLY A 136 4.64 -0.75 0.31
N GLY A 137 5.37 0.34 0.49
CA GLY A 137 6.82 0.32 0.62
C GLY A 137 7.32 1.72 0.86
N VAL A 138 7.76 2.00 2.09
CA VAL A 138 8.27 3.32 2.45
C VAL A 138 9.76 3.26 2.69
N HIS A 139 10.43 4.37 2.46
CA HIS A 139 11.83 4.53 2.79
C HIS A 139 11.97 5.46 3.99
N PHE A 140 13.05 5.30 4.72
CA PHE A 140 13.57 6.34 5.60
C PHE A 140 12.59 6.80 6.69
N ILE A 141 12.06 5.84 7.44
CA ILE A 141 11.14 6.14 8.55
C ILE A 141 11.78 7.10 9.57
N SER A 142 11.07 8.17 9.88
CA SER A 142 11.44 9.13 10.93
C SER A 142 10.63 8.90 12.20
N GLU A 143 9.41 8.39 12.07
CA GLU A 143 8.57 7.99 13.19
C GLU A 143 7.77 6.74 12.83
N PHE A 144 7.52 5.86 13.80
CA PHE A 144 6.60 4.76 13.62
C PHE A 144 5.88 4.37 14.91
N LYS A 145 4.66 3.84 14.77
CA LYS A 145 3.86 3.26 15.84
C LYS A 145 3.15 2.02 15.33
N ILE A 146 3.18 0.93 16.09
CA ILE A 146 2.45 -0.28 15.72
C ILE A 146 0.93 -0.02 15.81
N VAL A 147 0.23 -0.37 14.73
CA VAL A 147 -1.24 -0.29 14.64
C VAL A 147 -1.82 -1.66 14.92
N ASP A 148 -1.26 -2.70 14.29
CA ASP A 148 -1.72 -4.07 14.42
C ASP A 148 -0.54 -5.02 14.25
N LYS A 149 -0.28 -5.80 15.30
CA LYS A 149 0.86 -6.71 15.34
C LYS A 149 0.66 -7.94 14.47
N GLU A 150 -0.56 -8.46 14.40
CA GLU A 150 -0.87 -9.67 13.63
C GLU A 150 -0.85 -9.38 12.14
N GLN A 151 -1.37 -8.22 11.74
CA GLN A 151 -1.33 -7.75 10.35
C GLN A 151 0.01 -7.10 9.97
N GLN A 152 0.90 -6.88 10.94
CA GLN A 152 2.19 -6.22 10.77
C GLN A 152 2.07 -4.79 10.20
N ILE A 153 1.03 -4.07 10.63
CA ILE A 153 0.73 -2.70 10.19
C ILE A 153 1.29 -1.68 11.18
N PHE A 154 1.88 -0.64 10.62
CA PHE A 154 2.42 0.50 11.34
C PHE A 154 1.83 1.80 10.81
N GLU A 155 1.63 2.77 11.68
CA GLU A 155 1.47 4.17 11.30
C GLU A 155 2.85 4.83 11.30
N VAL A 156 3.21 5.52 10.22
CA VAL A 156 4.58 6.01 10.00
C VAL A 156 4.64 7.45 9.52
N ARG A 157 5.76 8.11 9.79
CA ARG A 157 6.27 9.24 8.99
C ARG A 157 7.47 8.74 8.21
N ALA A 158 7.38 8.79 6.89
CA ALA A 158 8.34 8.22 5.96
C ALA A 158 8.16 8.84 4.57
N VAL A 159 9.02 8.49 3.62
CA VAL A 159 8.94 8.93 2.23
C VAL A 159 8.80 7.75 1.26
N ALA A 160 8.78 8.05 -0.04
CA ALA A 160 8.42 7.17 -1.15
C ALA A 160 6.91 6.93 -1.31
N ASN A 161 6.42 7.06 -2.54
CA ASN A 161 5.02 6.84 -2.92
C ASN A 161 4.91 6.05 -4.24
N HIS A 162 5.83 5.12 -4.48
CA HIS A 162 5.83 4.28 -5.69
C HIS A 162 4.68 3.27 -5.73
N PHE A 163 4.10 2.93 -4.57
CA PHE A 163 2.95 2.04 -4.45
C PHE A 163 2.13 2.38 -3.20
N TYR A 164 0.96 3.00 -3.37
CA TYR A 164 0.14 3.40 -2.22
C TYR A 164 -1.34 3.51 -2.56
N ILE A 165 -2.19 3.23 -1.57
CA ILE A 165 -3.63 3.42 -1.64
C ILE A 165 -4.00 4.72 -0.93
N VAL A 166 -4.85 5.53 -1.56
CA VAL A 166 -5.50 6.68 -0.92
C VAL A 166 -6.97 6.36 -0.66
N ASN A 167 -7.39 6.56 0.58
CA ASN A 167 -8.77 6.42 1.01
C ASN A 167 -9.62 7.62 0.57
N SER A 168 -10.86 7.39 0.15
CA SER A 168 -11.76 8.48 -0.28
C SER A 168 -12.00 9.54 0.80
N THR A 169 -11.92 9.19 2.09
CA THR A 169 -12.05 10.14 3.20
C THR A 169 -10.89 11.15 3.27
N ALA A 170 -9.80 10.92 2.55
CA ALA A 170 -8.64 11.80 2.46
C ALA A 170 -8.61 12.65 1.18
N TYR A 171 -9.41 12.34 0.15
CA TYR A 171 -9.32 13.00 -1.16
C TYR A 171 -9.52 14.52 -1.07
N ASP A 172 -10.57 14.96 -0.39
CA ASP A 172 -10.85 16.39 -0.24
C ASP A 172 -9.76 17.11 0.55
N LYS A 173 -9.29 16.51 1.65
CA LYS A 173 -8.20 17.06 2.47
C LYS A 173 -6.93 17.21 1.64
N ILE A 174 -6.54 16.16 0.91
CA ILE A 174 -5.35 16.16 0.05
C ILE A 174 -5.43 17.26 -1.01
N LEU A 175 -6.57 17.39 -1.70
CA LEU A 175 -6.74 18.35 -2.79
C LEU A 175 -6.87 19.80 -2.29
N GLN A 176 -7.42 20.02 -1.09
CA GLN A 176 -7.58 21.35 -0.49
C GLN A 176 -6.31 21.82 0.22
N ASP A 177 -5.65 20.93 0.95
CA ASP A 177 -4.48 21.29 1.75
C ASP A 177 -3.20 21.39 0.93
N HIS A 178 -3.19 20.84 -0.30
CA HIS A 178 -2.01 20.95 -1.16
C HIS A 178 -1.86 22.38 -1.65
N PRO A 179 -0.74 23.05 -1.36
CA PRO A 179 -0.55 24.44 -1.75
C PRO A 179 -0.52 24.59 -3.27
N VAL A 180 -1.03 25.74 -3.76
CA VAL A 180 -0.93 26.11 -5.18
C VAL A 180 0.54 26.19 -5.62
N LEU A 181 1.39 26.71 -4.72
CA LEU A 181 2.83 26.78 -4.88
C LEU A 181 3.48 25.85 -3.84
N PRO A 182 3.72 24.57 -4.16
CA PRO A 182 4.40 23.67 -3.23
C PRO A 182 5.87 24.05 -3.08
N GLU A 183 6.36 23.88 -1.85
CA GLU A 183 7.77 24.04 -1.45
C GLU A 183 8.44 22.69 -1.14
N GLU A 184 7.66 21.61 -1.10
CA GLU A 184 8.12 20.25 -0.79
C GLU A 184 7.54 19.22 -1.76
N PRO A 185 8.24 18.09 -1.98
CA PRO A 185 7.71 16.97 -2.75
C PRO A 185 6.48 16.32 -2.10
N ILE A 186 5.67 15.62 -2.91
CA ILE A 186 4.40 15.05 -2.48
C ILE A 186 4.51 14.02 -1.34
N ASP A 187 5.61 13.28 -1.27
CA ASP A 187 5.86 12.29 -0.23
C ASP A 187 6.17 12.91 1.13
N VAL A 188 6.87 14.04 1.16
CA VAL A 188 7.02 14.87 2.36
C VAL A 188 5.67 15.46 2.76
N PHE A 189 4.94 16.03 1.80
CA PHE A 189 3.60 16.58 2.03
C PHE A 189 2.63 15.54 2.63
N TYR A 190 2.75 14.27 2.23
CA TYR A 190 1.88 13.21 2.75
C TYR A 190 2.18 12.77 4.19
N GLN A 191 3.33 13.15 4.78
CA GLN A 191 3.67 12.77 6.16
C GLN A 191 2.74 13.36 7.23
N LYS A 192 1.90 14.34 6.88
CA LYS A 192 0.90 14.92 7.80
C LYS A 192 -0.40 14.11 7.90
N TYR A 193 -0.63 13.15 7.00
CA TYR A 193 -1.81 12.30 7.03
C TYR A 193 -1.55 11.02 7.83
N LYS A 194 -2.62 10.29 8.20
CA LYS A 194 -2.50 8.97 8.82
C LYS A 194 -2.03 7.96 7.78
N ASN A 195 -0.71 7.86 7.63
CA ASN A 195 -0.04 6.98 6.69
C ASN A 195 0.27 5.64 7.35
N TRP A 196 -0.41 4.59 6.91
CA TRP A 196 -0.13 3.22 7.31
C TRP A 196 0.83 2.55 6.34
N THR A 197 1.67 1.66 6.83
CA THR A 197 2.53 0.79 6.03
C THR A 197 2.51 -0.63 6.58
N ILE A 198 3.08 -1.57 5.84
CA ILE A 198 3.21 -2.98 6.20
C ILE A 198 4.68 -3.42 6.12
N THR A 199 5.07 -4.35 7.00
CA THR A 199 6.36 -5.05 6.91
C THR A 199 6.14 -6.57 6.81
N PRO A 200 6.88 -7.29 5.95
CA PRO A 200 7.76 -6.78 4.89
C PRO A 200 6.99 -5.97 3.84
N ALA A 201 7.67 -5.04 3.17
CA ALA A 201 7.08 -4.21 2.13
C ALA A 201 6.38 -5.06 1.04
N ILE A 202 5.35 -4.51 0.40
CA ILE A 202 4.69 -5.08 -0.78
C ILE A 202 5.51 -4.77 -2.04
N ALA A 203 6.00 -3.55 -2.16
CA ALA A 203 6.64 -3.07 -3.38
C ALA A 203 7.91 -2.26 -3.09
N ALA A 204 8.80 -2.22 -4.06
CA ALA A 204 10.04 -1.45 -4.07
C ALA A 204 10.10 -0.56 -5.31
N GLN A 205 11.10 0.33 -5.35
CA GLN A 205 11.43 1.10 -6.54
C GLN A 205 12.61 0.45 -7.27
N ARG A 206 12.52 0.34 -8.60
CA ARG A 206 13.57 -0.20 -9.47
C ARG A 206 14.75 0.78 -9.52
N PRO A 207 15.99 0.32 -9.25
CA PRO A 207 17.17 1.16 -9.43
C PRO A 207 17.28 1.62 -10.88
N SER A 208 17.29 2.94 -11.11
CA SER A 208 17.31 3.49 -12.47
C SER A 208 17.78 4.94 -12.49
N ILE A 209 17.99 5.49 -13.69
CA ILE A 209 18.24 6.91 -13.85
C ILE A 209 16.90 7.64 -13.64
N SER A 210 16.87 8.55 -12.67
CA SER A 210 15.71 9.40 -12.38
C SER A 210 15.57 10.50 -13.42
N ASP A 211 14.41 10.65 -14.05
CA ASP A 211 14.09 11.79 -14.93
C ASP A 211 13.95 13.11 -14.15
N ILE A 212 13.76 13.03 -12.83
CA ILE A 212 13.67 14.20 -11.94
C ILE A 212 15.07 14.70 -11.61
N GLU A 213 15.97 13.79 -11.23
CA GLU A 213 17.30 14.12 -10.70
C GLU A 213 18.42 14.02 -11.74
N ASN A 214 18.14 13.38 -12.89
CA ASN A 214 19.09 13.04 -13.95
C ASN A 214 20.35 12.32 -13.44
N LYS A 215 20.16 11.50 -12.40
CA LYS A 215 21.20 10.70 -11.73
C LYS A 215 20.69 9.28 -11.49
N LYS A 216 21.63 8.36 -11.29
CA LYS A 216 21.30 6.98 -10.92
C LYS A 216 20.81 6.99 -9.46
N GLU A 217 19.54 6.67 -9.29
CA GLU A 217 18.92 6.50 -7.99
C GLU A 217 18.80 5.00 -7.66
N ASP A 218 19.18 4.65 -6.42
CA ASP A 218 19.04 3.30 -5.88
C ASP A 218 18.67 3.37 -4.40
N TYR A 219 17.36 3.29 -4.15
CA TYR A 219 16.79 3.34 -2.81
C TYR A 219 16.62 1.96 -2.16
N THR A 220 17.21 0.91 -2.75
CA THR A 220 17.08 -0.47 -2.26
C THR A 220 17.47 -0.59 -0.79
N GLN A 221 18.52 0.14 -0.36
CA GLN A 221 18.96 0.10 1.03
C GLN A 221 17.97 0.78 1.97
N GLY A 222 17.37 1.92 1.57
CA GLY A 222 16.40 2.65 2.39
C GLY A 222 15.13 1.84 2.68
N LEU A 223 14.67 1.05 1.71
CA LEU A 223 13.58 0.08 1.91
C LEU A 223 13.99 -1.04 2.87
N LYS A 224 15.16 -1.66 2.64
CA LYS A 224 15.66 -2.76 3.47
C LYS A 224 15.83 -2.34 4.93
N ASP A 225 16.41 -1.16 5.17
CA ASP A 225 16.60 -0.63 6.51
C ASP A 225 15.25 -0.45 7.22
N THR A 226 14.25 0.08 6.50
CA THR A 226 12.88 0.23 7.01
C THR A 226 12.27 -1.12 7.39
N ASP A 227 12.31 -2.09 6.47
CA ASP A 227 11.78 -3.44 6.70
C ASP A 227 12.47 -4.13 7.89
N ILE A 228 13.78 -3.97 8.03
CA ILE A 228 14.55 -4.51 9.16
C ILE A 228 14.10 -3.88 10.47
N ILE A 229 13.95 -2.54 10.52
CA ILE A 229 13.52 -1.84 11.73
C ILE A 229 12.12 -2.31 12.15
N LEU A 230 11.15 -2.25 11.23
CA LEU A 230 9.76 -2.61 11.54
C LEU A 230 9.62 -4.10 11.88
N THR A 231 10.31 -4.98 11.16
CA THR A 231 10.28 -6.43 11.43
C THR A 231 10.88 -6.76 12.79
N ASN A 232 12.04 -6.20 13.14
CA ASN A 232 12.63 -6.39 14.46
C ASN A 232 11.74 -5.85 15.57
N PHE A 233 11.03 -4.74 15.35
CA PHE A 233 10.05 -4.24 16.31
C PHE A 233 8.88 -5.22 16.50
N VAL A 234 8.24 -5.71 15.42
CA VAL A 234 7.14 -6.70 15.53
C VAL A 234 7.61 -7.98 16.24
N GLN A 235 8.75 -8.54 15.81
CA GLN A 235 9.17 -9.87 16.21
C GLN A 235 9.86 -9.91 17.58
N LYS A 236 10.64 -8.87 17.89
CA LYS A 236 11.55 -8.85 19.04
C LYS A 236 11.32 -7.67 19.97
N ASN A 237 10.38 -6.78 19.65
CA ASN A 237 10.12 -5.55 20.40
C ASN A 237 11.39 -4.67 20.55
N ILE A 238 12.27 -4.71 19.55
CA ILE A 238 13.51 -3.93 19.53
C ILE A 238 13.24 -2.56 18.91
N ILE A 239 13.65 -1.51 19.61
CA ILE A 239 13.70 -0.14 19.11
C ILE A 239 15.16 0.14 18.75
N PRO A 240 15.47 0.64 17.54
CA PRO A 240 16.84 0.96 17.17
C PRO A 240 17.42 2.08 18.04
N ASP A 241 18.73 2.06 18.30
CA ASP A 241 19.43 3.03 19.18
C ASP A 241 19.27 4.50 18.73
N ASN A 242 18.99 4.72 17.44
CA ASN A 242 18.73 6.04 16.89
C ASN A 242 17.25 6.46 16.97
N PHE A 243 16.43 5.80 17.79
CA PHE A 243 15.04 6.16 18.08
C PHE A 243 14.79 6.22 19.59
N ASN A 244 13.90 7.13 20.01
CA ASN A 244 13.33 7.16 21.35
C ASN A 244 11.83 6.83 21.30
N LEU A 245 11.35 6.07 22.29
CA LEU A 245 9.90 5.83 22.47
C LEU A 245 9.29 6.98 23.27
N ASN A 246 8.24 7.61 22.73
CA ASN A 246 7.46 8.59 23.48
C ASN A 246 6.41 7.92 24.39
N ALA A 247 5.74 8.71 25.23
CA ALA A 247 4.72 8.22 26.16
C ALA A 247 3.50 7.57 25.47
N GLU A 248 3.29 7.82 24.18
CA GLU A 248 2.18 7.26 23.39
C GLU A 248 2.57 5.97 22.65
N GLY A 249 3.77 5.45 22.89
CA GLY A 249 4.31 4.25 22.24
C GLY A 249 4.74 4.49 20.79
N ARG A 250 5.01 5.74 20.39
CA ARG A 250 5.57 6.08 19.07
C ARG A 250 7.08 6.18 19.18
N ALA A 251 7.78 5.45 18.31
CA ALA A 251 9.22 5.56 18.16
C ALA A 251 9.53 6.76 17.25
N ILE A 252 10.42 7.66 17.70
CA ILE A 252 10.80 8.89 17.03
C ILE A 252 12.31 8.92 16.84
N ARG A 253 12.77 9.12 15.61
CA ARG A 253 14.20 9.17 15.27
C ARG A 253 14.88 10.36 15.96
N LEU A 254 16.09 10.15 16.48
CA LEU A 254 16.89 11.19 17.11
C LEU A 254 17.28 12.25 16.08
N LYS A 255 17.22 13.54 16.46
CA LYS A 255 17.58 14.67 15.59
C LYS A 255 19.05 14.66 15.14
N ASP A 256 19.94 14.15 16.00
CA ASP A 256 21.38 14.07 15.74
C ASP A 256 21.79 12.77 15.05
N ALA A 257 20.85 11.87 14.78
CA ALA A 257 21.11 10.73 13.91
C ALA A 257 21.44 11.25 12.51
N PRO A 258 22.40 10.65 11.78
CA PRO A 258 22.75 11.08 10.43
C PRO A 258 21.47 11.32 9.62
N GLU A 259 21.31 12.53 9.07
CA GLU A 259 20.14 12.85 8.25
C GLU A 259 20.01 11.73 7.22
N ILE A 260 18.81 11.18 7.14
CA ILE A 260 18.46 10.55 5.89
C ILE A 260 18.43 11.73 4.94
N ILE A 261 19.36 11.73 3.99
CA ILE A 261 19.29 12.60 2.83
C ILE A 261 18.02 12.18 2.10
N TYR A 262 16.89 12.79 2.46
CA TYR A 262 15.83 13.05 1.52
C TYR A 262 16.53 13.68 0.33
N SER A 263 16.29 13.24 -0.89
CA SER A 263 16.75 13.99 -2.06
C SER A 263 15.98 15.33 -2.13
N LYS A 264 16.29 16.23 -1.18
CA LYS A 264 16.10 17.67 -1.27
C LYS A 264 17.18 18.27 -2.17
N ALA A 265 17.67 17.51 -3.14
CA ALA A 265 18.50 18.03 -4.21
C ALA A 265 17.56 18.67 -5.24
N LEU A 266 17.11 19.88 -4.87
CA LEU A 266 16.44 20.94 -5.62
C LEU A 266 16.33 20.77 -7.15
#